data_AF-A0A1T4ME60-F1
#
_entry.id   AF-A0A1T4ME60-F1
#
_cell.length_a   1.000
_cell.length_b   1.000
_cell.length_c   1.000
_cell.angle_alpha   90.00
_cell.angle_beta   90.00
_cell.angle_gamma   90.00
#
_symmetry.space_group_name_H-M   'P 1'
#
loop_
_entity.id
_entity.type
_entity.pdbx_description
1 polymer ?
#
loop_
_entity_poly.entity_id
_entity_poly.type
_entity_poly.pdbx_seq_one_letter_code
_entity_poly.pdbx_strand_id
1 'polypeptide(L)'
;MKNKNHFLSTAFIFIMLLCSTSSCNKKNAVFSKELERKFERIEINKTFSLDTIQNEEWTHFCIVLPYMNLDSLIIANGIKCKEEDLLELKSLTMSDNINTLLFLMDNTLKRTEILSRSIADFSDIVQIHSIIFERKQTLTINNDRSVSISKDF
;
A
#
# COMPACT_ATOMS: atom_id res chain seq x y z
N MET A 1 16.33 17.13 52.91
CA MET A 1 15.17 16.45 52.28
C MET A 1 14.67 17.12 50.98
N LYS A 2 15.48 17.91 50.24
CA LYS A 2 15.01 18.63 49.02
C LYS A 2 15.20 17.87 47.68
N ASN A 3 16.02 16.82 47.62
CA ASN A 3 16.37 16.15 46.34
C ASN A 3 15.41 15.04 45.87
N LYS A 4 14.58 14.46 46.75
CA LYS A 4 13.68 13.35 46.35
C LYS A 4 12.52 13.80 45.46
N ASN A 5 12.01 15.01 45.66
CA ASN A 5 10.85 15.53 44.93
C ASN A 5 11.22 15.96 43.50
N HIS A 6 12.43 16.46 43.28
CA HIS A 6 12.94 16.73 41.93
C HIS A 6 13.13 15.44 41.14
N PHE A 7 13.74 14.41 41.74
CA PHE A 7 13.95 13.13 41.05
C PHE A 7 12.64 12.46 40.64
N LEU A 8 11.62 12.47 41.51
CA LEU A 8 10.28 11.96 41.18
C LEU A 8 9.62 12.77 40.06
N SER A 9 9.73 14.11 40.10
CA SER A 9 9.14 14.99 39.09
C SER A 9 9.77 14.79 37.70
N THR A 10 11.10 14.71 37.64
CA THR A 10 11.83 14.47 36.38
C THR A 10 11.54 13.07 35.81
N ALA A 11 11.44 12.06 36.67
CA ALA A 11 11.06 10.71 36.25
C ALA A 11 9.62 10.65 35.70
N PHE A 12 8.69 11.40 36.29
CA PHE A 12 7.30 11.44 35.84
C PHE A 12 7.14 12.11 34.47
N ILE A 13 7.88 13.19 34.21
CA ILE A 13 7.93 13.86 32.90
C ILE A 13 8.54 12.93 31.85
N PHE A 14 9.59 12.19 32.21
CA PHE A 14 10.23 11.23 31.29
C PHE A 14 9.30 10.06 30.92
N ILE A 15 8.52 9.55 31.89
CA ILE A 15 7.51 8.51 31.64
C ILE A 15 6.36 9.04 30.78
N MET A 16 5.88 10.26 31.05
CA MET A 16 4.88 10.95 30.19
C MET A 16 5.39 11.12 28.76
N LEU A 17 6.66 11.48 28.57
CA LEU A 17 7.30 11.61 27.26
C LEU A 17 7.46 10.25 26.54
N LEU A 18 7.67 9.17 27.28
CA LEU A 18 7.72 7.80 26.74
C LEU A 18 6.32 7.25 26.40
N CYS A 19 5.28 7.69 27.10
CA CYS A 19 3.89 7.31 26.80
C CYS A 19 3.29 8.11 25.62
N SER A 20 3.80 9.31 25.32
CA SER A 20 3.36 10.09 24.16
C SER A 20 3.97 9.61 22.83
N THR A 21 5.00 8.75 22.85
CA THR A 21 5.57 8.16 21.63
C THR A 21 4.91 6.85 21.20
N SER A 22 4.04 6.25 22.04
CA SER A 22 3.38 4.96 21.75
C SER A 22 2.01 5.09 21.07
N SER A 23 1.47 6.30 20.91
CA SER A 23 0.26 6.56 20.11
C SER A 23 0.60 7.27 18.80
N CYS A 24 1.38 6.59 17.97
CA CYS A 24 1.39 6.85 16.54
C CYS A 24 0.95 5.53 15.88
N ASN A 25 -0.36 5.30 15.80
CA ASN A 25 -0.91 4.40 14.79
C ASN A 25 -0.70 5.08 13.42
N LYS A 26 0.57 5.12 13.02
CA LYS A 26 1.01 5.50 11.69
C LYS A 26 0.41 4.47 10.74
N LYS A 27 -0.69 4.83 10.09
CA LYS A 27 -1.16 4.12 8.89
C LYS A 27 -0.21 4.50 7.75
N ASN A 28 1.06 4.08 7.88
CA ASN A 28 2.07 4.22 6.84
C ASN A 28 1.89 3.11 5.82
N ALA A 29 2.47 3.26 4.64
CA ALA A 29 2.58 2.16 3.68
C ALA A 29 3.25 0.96 4.34
N VAL A 30 2.50 -0.14 4.49
CA VAL A 30 3.00 -1.34 5.17
C VAL A 30 3.48 -2.31 4.11
N PHE A 31 4.76 -2.70 4.20
CA PHE A 31 5.20 -3.97 3.63
C PHE A 31 4.45 -5.10 4.33
N SER A 32 3.36 -5.54 3.73
CA SER A 32 2.49 -6.51 4.34
C SER A 32 2.98 -7.90 4.00
N LYS A 33 3.74 -8.51 4.93
CA LYS A 33 4.04 -9.95 4.88
C LYS A 33 2.78 -10.81 4.79
N GLU A 34 1.65 -10.30 5.28
CA GLU A 34 0.36 -10.95 5.12
C GLU A 34 -0.11 -10.91 3.66
N LEU A 35 0.03 -9.76 3.00
CA LEU A 35 -0.31 -9.61 1.58
C LEU A 35 0.54 -10.54 0.72
N GLU A 36 1.86 -10.56 0.92
CA GLU A 36 2.76 -11.47 0.19
C GLU A 36 2.31 -12.93 0.33
N ARG A 37 2.03 -13.40 1.56
CA ARG A 37 1.53 -14.76 1.80
C ARG A 37 0.20 -15.05 1.11
N LYS A 38 -0.69 -14.06 1.00
CA LYS A 38 -1.95 -14.22 0.28
C LYS A 38 -1.70 -14.36 -1.22
N PHE A 39 -0.79 -13.56 -1.78
CA PHE A 39 -0.39 -13.68 -3.18
C PHE A 39 0.33 -15.00 -3.49
N GLU A 40 1.18 -15.48 -2.58
CA GLU A 40 1.87 -16.78 -2.74
C GLU A 40 0.90 -17.97 -2.83
N ARG A 41 -0.29 -17.85 -2.22
CA ARG A 41 -1.34 -18.87 -2.25
C ARG A 41 -2.21 -18.82 -3.50
N ILE A 42 -2.10 -17.77 -4.31
CA ILE A 42 -2.82 -17.69 -5.58
C ILE A 42 -2.25 -18.76 -6.50
N GLU A 43 -3.15 -19.59 -7.04
CA GLU A 43 -2.77 -20.61 -7.98
C GLU A 43 -2.39 -19.98 -9.32
N ILE A 44 -1.23 -20.35 -9.84
CA ILE A 44 -0.73 -19.85 -11.11
C ILE A 44 -1.68 -20.22 -12.24
N ASN A 45 -1.85 -19.30 -13.20
CA ASN A 45 -2.74 -19.39 -14.35
C ASN A 45 -4.24 -19.53 -14.01
N LYS A 46 -4.62 -19.33 -12.74
CA LYS A 46 -6.02 -19.18 -12.34
C LYS A 46 -6.39 -17.71 -12.15
N THR A 47 -7.66 -17.43 -12.37
CA THR A 47 -8.25 -16.12 -12.16
C THR A 47 -8.43 -15.85 -10.68
N PHE A 48 -8.13 -14.63 -10.26
CA PHE A 48 -8.37 -14.11 -8.92
C PHE A 48 -8.78 -12.65 -8.99
N SER A 49 -9.26 -12.10 -7.88
CA SER A 49 -9.55 -10.68 -7.73
C SER A 49 -8.98 -10.18 -6.41
N LEU A 50 -8.56 -8.90 -6.36
CA LEU A 50 -7.92 -8.36 -5.16
C LEU A 50 -8.87 -8.29 -3.96
N ASP A 51 -10.18 -8.29 -4.16
CA ASP A 51 -11.17 -8.35 -3.07
C ASP A 51 -11.14 -9.67 -2.28
N THR A 52 -10.60 -10.74 -2.86
CA THR A 52 -10.34 -12.01 -2.14
C THR A 52 -9.08 -11.97 -1.29
N ILE A 53 -8.24 -10.96 -1.48
CA ILE A 53 -6.94 -10.78 -0.82
C ILE A 53 -7.03 -9.67 0.24
N GLN A 54 -7.70 -8.56 -0.11
CA GLN A 54 -7.91 -7.41 0.74
C GLN A 54 -9.38 -7.29 1.14
N ASN A 55 -9.68 -7.67 2.38
CA ASN A 55 -11.05 -7.78 2.89
C ASN A 55 -11.61 -6.47 3.45
N GLU A 56 -10.79 -5.42 3.59
CA GLU A 56 -11.27 -4.12 4.04
C GLU A 56 -12.22 -3.46 3.02
N GLU A 57 -12.87 -2.38 3.44
CA GLU A 57 -13.75 -1.62 2.55
C GLU A 57 -12.95 -0.70 1.63
N TRP A 58 -13.15 -0.89 0.32
CA TRP A 58 -12.62 -0.07 -0.76
C TRP A 58 -13.49 -0.29 -2.02
N THR A 59 -13.32 0.56 -3.05
CA THR A 59 -14.16 0.58 -4.28
C THR A 59 -13.37 0.24 -5.53
N HIS A 60 -12.16 0.77 -5.64
CA HIS A 60 -11.23 0.52 -6.74
C HIS A 60 -9.81 0.58 -6.19
N PHE A 61 -8.86 0.10 -6.98
CA PHE A 61 -7.45 0.20 -6.65
C PHE A 61 -6.66 0.78 -7.82
N CYS A 62 -5.53 1.40 -7.50
CA CYS A 62 -4.59 1.93 -8.46
C CYS A 62 -3.21 1.29 -8.27
N ILE A 63 -2.51 1.05 -9.37
CA ILE A 63 -1.15 0.51 -9.36
C ILE A 63 -0.18 1.65 -9.65
N VAL A 64 0.74 1.91 -8.72
CA VAL A 64 1.83 2.86 -8.90
C VAL A 64 3.10 2.06 -9.17
N LEU A 65 3.64 2.22 -10.38
CA LEU A 65 4.90 1.61 -10.79
C LEU A 65 6.11 2.48 -10.43
N PRO A 66 7.31 1.87 -10.41
CA PRO A 66 8.55 2.62 -10.30
C PRO A 66 8.64 3.71 -11.37
N TYR A 67 9.19 4.86 -10.97
CA TYR A 67 9.43 6.06 -11.79
C TYR A 67 8.19 6.70 -12.43
N MET A 68 6.98 6.28 -12.03
CA MET A 68 5.76 6.91 -12.50
C MET A 68 5.63 8.34 -11.96
N ASN A 69 5.13 9.27 -12.79
CA ASN A 69 4.84 10.62 -12.36
C ASN A 69 3.59 10.62 -11.45
N LEU A 70 3.82 10.51 -10.15
CA LEU A 70 2.77 10.40 -9.14
C LEU A 70 1.84 11.62 -9.12
N ASP A 71 2.38 12.83 -9.24
CA ASP A 71 1.57 14.05 -9.22
C ASP A 71 0.58 14.06 -10.40
N SER A 72 1.01 13.63 -11.58
CA SER A 72 0.14 13.50 -12.76
C SER A 72 -0.90 12.40 -12.57
N LEU A 73 -0.51 11.26 -12.01
CA LEU A 73 -1.43 10.15 -11.70
C LEU A 73 -2.53 10.58 -10.72
N ILE A 74 -2.16 11.31 -9.68
CA ILE A 74 -3.10 11.78 -8.66
C ILE A 74 -4.06 12.82 -9.24
N ILE A 75 -3.54 13.81 -9.97
CA ILE A 75 -4.34 14.89 -10.55
C ILE A 75 -5.30 14.34 -11.62
N ALA A 76 -4.81 13.53 -12.56
CA ALA A 76 -5.60 13.01 -13.67
C ALA A 76 -6.76 12.12 -13.20
N ASN A 77 -6.58 11.42 -12.08
CA ASN A 77 -7.57 10.50 -11.52
C ASN A 77 -8.32 11.07 -10.32
N GLY A 78 -8.08 12.33 -9.96
CA GLY A 78 -8.75 13.00 -8.84
C GLY A 78 -8.54 12.30 -7.48
N ILE A 79 -7.39 11.65 -7.29
CA ILE A 79 -7.07 10.92 -6.05
C ILE A 79 -6.84 11.93 -4.92
N LYS A 80 -7.50 11.73 -3.78
CA LYS A 80 -7.32 12.53 -2.57
C LYS A 80 -6.44 11.75 -1.60
N CYS A 81 -5.21 12.21 -1.40
CA CYS A 81 -4.28 11.68 -0.39
C CYS A 81 -3.83 12.80 0.54
N LYS A 82 -3.37 12.45 1.74
CA LYS A 82 -2.72 13.43 2.61
C LYS A 82 -1.31 13.73 2.09
N GLU A 83 -0.74 14.85 2.53
CA GLU A 83 0.63 15.24 2.18
C GLU A 83 1.66 14.22 2.71
N GLU A 84 1.45 13.67 3.91
CA GLU A 84 2.29 12.63 4.49
C GLU A 84 2.34 11.36 3.61
N ASP A 85 1.17 10.91 3.14
CA ASP A 85 1.06 9.75 2.24
C ASP A 85 1.73 10.04 0.89
N LEU A 86 1.57 11.26 0.37
CA LEU A 86 2.17 11.67 -0.90
C LEU A 86 3.71 11.61 -0.85
N LEU A 87 4.31 12.11 0.23
CA LEU A 87 5.76 12.06 0.43
C LEU A 87 6.27 10.62 0.48
N GLU A 88 5.56 9.74 1.19
CA GLU A 88 5.88 8.32 1.26
C GLU A 88 5.77 7.66 -0.12
N LEU A 89 4.68 7.87 -0.85
CA LEU A 89 4.48 7.34 -2.20
C LEU A 89 5.58 7.79 -3.16
N LYS A 90 6.01 9.06 -3.09
CA LYS A 90 7.15 9.56 -3.89
C LYS A 90 8.43 8.78 -3.59
N SER A 91 8.69 8.44 -2.33
CA SER A 91 9.84 7.60 -1.97
C SER A 91 9.72 6.17 -2.53
N LEU A 92 8.52 5.58 -2.49
CA LEU A 92 8.26 4.22 -2.97
C LEU A 92 8.39 4.10 -4.49
N THR A 93 8.02 5.15 -5.25
CA THR A 93 8.20 5.17 -6.71
C THR A 93 9.66 5.05 -7.15
N MET A 94 10.64 5.25 -6.27
CA MET A 94 12.06 5.10 -6.61
C MET A 94 12.57 3.66 -6.48
N SER A 95 11.71 2.72 -6.04
CA SER A 95 12.11 1.35 -5.70
C SER A 95 11.63 0.35 -6.74
N ASP A 96 12.56 -0.17 -7.56
CA ASP A 96 12.25 -1.05 -8.70
C ASP A 96 11.75 -2.43 -8.34
N ASN A 97 11.95 -2.87 -7.10
CA ASN A 97 11.68 -4.21 -6.62
C ASN A 97 10.26 -4.39 -6.04
N ILE A 98 9.45 -3.33 -6.00
CA ILE A 98 8.11 -3.36 -5.42
C ILE A 98 7.04 -2.87 -6.37
N ASN A 99 5.82 -3.34 -6.10
CA ASN A 99 4.58 -2.74 -6.58
C ASN A 99 3.97 -1.97 -5.41
N THR A 100 3.43 -0.80 -5.73
CA THR A 100 2.65 -0.01 -4.77
C THR A 100 1.20 -0.05 -5.19
N LEU A 101 0.34 -0.64 -4.35
CA LEU A 101 -1.10 -0.73 -4.58
C LEU A 101 -1.82 0.28 -3.70
N LEU A 102 -2.57 1.19 -4.33
CA LEU A 102 -3.40 2.18 -3.66
C LEU A 102 -4.84 1.70 -3.63
N PHE A 103 -5.37 1.40 -2.45
CA PHE A 103 -6.78 1.07 -2.27
C PHE A 103 -7.58 2.33 -1.96
N LEU A 104 -8.62 2.58 -2.76
CA LEU A 104 -9.35 3.85 -2.80
C LEU A 104 -10.83 3.64 -2.44
N MET A 105 -11.39 4.60 -1.73
CA MET A 105 -12.83 4.72 -1.47
C MET A 105 -13.26 6.11 -1.91
N ASP A 106 -14.13 6.21 -2.91
CA ASP A 106 -14.59 7.49 -3.48
C ASP A 106 -13.41 8.42 -3.83
N ASN A 107 -12.42 7.88 -4.53
CA ASN A 107 -11.14 8.48 -4.90
C ASN A 107 -10.26 8.93 -3.72
N THR A 108 -10.63 8.64 -2.47
CA THR A 108 -9.82 8.95 -1.30
C THR A 108 -8.93 7.76 -0.95
N LEU A 109 -7.62 8.01 -0.81
CA LEU A 109 -6.66 6.99 -0.39
C LEU A 109 -7.04 6.46 0.99
N LYS A 110 -7.30 5.16 1.08
CA LYS A 110 -7.60 4.48 2.35
C LYS A 110 -6.42 3.70 2.86
N ARG A 111 -5.67 3.10 1.95
CA ARG A 111 -4.60 2.18 2.29
C ARG A 111 -3.61 2.07 1.14
N THR A 112 -2.35 2.10 1.49
CA THR A 112 -1.24 1.78 0.60
C THR A 112 -0.68 0.43 1.03
N GLU A 113 -0.62 -0.51 0.10
CA GLU A 113 0.04 -1.80 0.32
C GLU A 113 1.26 -1.90 -0.60
N ILE A 114 2.34 -2.44 -0.05
CA ILE A 114 3.57 -2.69 -0.80
C ILE A 114 3.75 -4.19 -0.96
N LEU A 115 4.02 -4.62 -2.19
CA LEU A 115 4.22 -6.02 -2.55
C LEU A 115 5.51 -6.18 -3.36
N SER A 116 6.37 -7.13 -2.98
CA SER A 116 7.55 -7.46 -3.81
C SER A 116 7.15 -7.89 -5.22
N ARG A 117 7.84 -7.37 -6.23
CA ARG A 117 7.65 -7.79 -7.65
C ARG A 117 8.02 -9.25 -7.88
N SER A 118 8.87 -9.84 -7.03
CA SER A 118 9.17 -11.27 -7.10
C SER A 118 7.98 -12.15 -6.72
N ILE A 119 6.96 -11.60 -6.04
CA ILE A 119 5.77 -12.34 -5.61
C ILE A 119 4.63 -12.15 -6.62
N ALA A 120 4.46 -10.93 -7.12
CA ALA A 120 3.57 -10.62 -8.24
C ALA A 120 4.08 -9.36 -8.94
N ASP A 121 4.23 -9.37 -10.26
CA ASP A 121 4.70 -8.23 -11.05
C ASP A 121 3.55 -7.67 -11.90
N PHE A 122 3.14 -6.43 -11.64
CA PHE A 122 2.04 -5.79 -12.37
C PHE A 122 2.49 -4.98 -13.59
N SER A 123 3.77 -5.04 -13.96
CA SER A 123 4.34 -4.21 -15.04
C SER A 123 3.66 -4.44 -16.40
N ASP A 124 3.19 -5.66 -16.68
CA ASP A 124 2.55 -6.01 -17.96
C ASP A 124 1.15 -5.41 -18.11
N ILE A 125 0.44 -5.19 -16.99
CA ILE A 125 -0.91 -4.61 -16.99
C ILE A 125 -0.89 -3.14 -17.43
N VAL A 126 0.10 -2.39 -16.94
CA VAL A 126 0.16 -0.94 -17.16
C VAL A 126 0.58 -0.58 -18.58
N GLN A 127 1.31 -1.47 -19.27
CA GLN A 127 1.60 -1.32 -20.70
C GLN A 127 0.32 -1.28 -21.57
N ILE A 128 -0.83 -1.70 -21.02
CA ILE A 128 -2.14 -1.74 -21.69
C ILE A 128 -2.98 -0.48 -21.39
N HIS A 129 -2.38 0.59 -20.84
CA HIS A 129 -2.97 1.93 -20.62
C HIS A 129 -3.97 2.08 -19.46
N SER A 130 -4.17 1.05 -18.62
CA SER A 130 -4.94 1.22 -17.38
C SER A 130 -4.04 1.10 -16.14
N ILE A 131 -4.25 2.02 -15.21
CA ILE A 131 -3.62 2.03 -13.87
C ILE A 131 -4.67 1.92 -12.76
N ILE A 132 -5.97 2.07 -13.09
CA ILE A 132 -7.10 2.00 -12.17
C ILE A 132 -7.95 0.79 -12.51
N PHE A 133 -8.35 0.08 -11.47
CA PHE A 133 -9.06 -1.18 -11.57
C PHE A 133 -10.19 -1.26 -10.57
N GLU A 134 -11.32 -1.75 -11.03
CA GLU A 134 -12.48 -2.02 -10.18
C GLU A 134 -12.18 -3.08 -9.12
N ARG A 135 -12.93 -3.07 -8.02
CA ARG A 135 -12.73 -4.01 -6.91
C ARG A 135 -12.74 -5.48 -7.30
N LYS A 136 -13.59 -5.83 -8.26
CA LYS A 136 -13.75 -7.20 -8.76
C LYS A 136 -13.01 -7.43 -10.07
N GLN A 137 -12.00 -6.61 -10.37
CA GLN A 137 -11.15 -6.83 -11.54
C GLN A 137 -10.57 -8.25 -11.51
N THR A 138 -10.89 -9.03 -12.52
CA THR A 138 -10.34 -10.38 -12.71
C THR A 138 -8.90 -10.26 -13.23
N LEU A 139 -8.00 -10.93 -12.53
CA LEU A 139 -6.57 -10.96 -12.78
C LEU A 139 -6.07 -12.40 -12.86
N THR A 140 -5.02 -12.63 -13.64
CA THR A 140 -4.30 -13.90 -13.69
C THR A 140 -2.84 -13.66 -13.40
N ILE A 141 -2.22 -14.54 -12.62
CA ILE A 141 -0.77 -14.52 -12.38
C ILE A 141 -0.12 -15.72 -13.07
N ASN A 142 0.93 -15.52 -13.85
CA ASN A 142 1.61 -16.57 -14.60
C ASN A 142 2.81 -17.17 -13.83
N ASN A 143 3.52 -18.13 -14.46
CA ASN A 143 4.68 -18.80 -13.85
C ASN A 143 5.82 -17.83 -13.50
N ASP A 144 5.96 -16.75 -14.26
CA ASP A 144 6.96 -15.70 -14.04
C ASP A 144 6.49 -14.66 -13.00
N ARG A 145 5.37 -14.93 -12.33
CA ARG A 145 4.69 -14.02 -11.40
C ARG A 145 4.18 -12.74 -12.04
N SER A 146 4.20 -12.62 -13.37
CA SER A 146 3.56 -11.51 -14.05
C SER A 146 2.04 -11.60 -13.92
N VAL A 147 1.43 -10.50 -13.50
CA VAL A 147 -0.01 -10.33 -13.37
C VAL A 147 -0.53 -9.69 -14.65
N SER A 148 -1.65 -10.21 -15.15
CA SER A 148 -2.35 -9.70 -16.33
C SER A 148 -3.85 -9.59 -16.05
N ILE A 149 -4.54 -8.73 -16.80
CA ILE A 149 -6.00 -8.70 -16.79
C ILE A 149 -6.49 -9.99 -17.44
N SER A 150 -7.31 -10.75 -16.73
CA SER A 150 -7.94 -11.93 -17.31
C SER A 150 -8.92 -11.47 -18.39
N LYS A 151 -8.74 -11.96 -19.61
CA LYS A 151 -9.76 -11.84 -20.64
C LYS A 151 -10.78 -12.94 -20.37
N ASP A 152 -12.02 -12.57 -20.11
CA ASP A 152 -13.11 -13.53 -20.07
C ASP A 152 -13.10 -14.32 -21.39
N PHE A 153 -12.96 -15.64 -21.31
CA PHE A 153 -13.11 -16.56 -22.44
C PHE A 153 -14.53 -17.14 -22.45
#